data_AF-R9KC91-F1
#
_entry.id   AF-R9KC91-F1
#
_cell.length_a   1.000
_cell.length_b   1.000
_cell.length_c   1.000
_cell.angle_alpha   90.00
_cell.angle_beta   90.00
_cell.angle_gamma   90.00
#
_symmetry.space_group_name_H-M   'P 1'
#
loop_
_entity.id
_entity.type
_entity.pdbx_description
1 polymer ?
#
loop_
_entity_poly.entity_id
_entity_poly.type
_entity_poly.pdbx_seq_one_letter_code
_entity_poly.pdbx_strand_id
1 'polypeptide(L)'
;MSDKSLLEQWREMAYDQKKTREQLKSLWDAYFLVEKGVYEQLLSEPDVEVKGTVKELAEKYNMDVMTMVGFLDGINDSLKEANPIETMEEDTEVSLAFDKEKLYKNMVDARADWLYELPQWNDIYDEETRKRLFLEQRKSGTIRKEKKIGRNDPCPCGSGKKYKKCCGRNL
;
A
#
# COMPACT_ATOMS: atom_id res chain seq x y z
N MET A 1 19.61 -2.56 -26.63
CA MET A 1 18.42 -1.95 -26.01
C MET A 1 18.32 -2.56 -24.63
N SER A 2 18.08 -1.77 -23.59
CA SER A 2 18.02 -2.31 -22.23
C SER A 2 16.77 -3.20 -22.16
N ASP A 3 16.93 -4.51 -21.94
CA ASP A 3 15.84 -5.48 -21.72
C ASP A 3 15.23 -5.22 -20.32
N LYS A 4 14.57 -4.07 -20.16
CA LYS A 4 13.93 -3.69 -18.90
C LYS A 4 12.69 -4.54 -18.68
N SER A 5 12.48 -5.03 -17.46
CA SER A 5 11.26 -5.76 -17.12
C SER A 5 10.02 -4.86 -17.23
N LEU A 6 8.84 -5.46 -17.34
CA LEU A 6 7.58 -4.69 -17.37
C LEU A 6 7.44 -3.78 -16.14
N LEU A 7 7.85 -4.27 -14.96
CA LEU A 7 7.81 -3.51 -13.72
C LEU A 7 8.78 -2.32 -13.73
N GLU A 8 9.99 -2.50 -14.26
CA GLU A 8 10.95 -1.40 -14.40
C GLU A 8 10.43 -0.32 -15.37
N GLN A 9 9.80 -0.73 -16.48
CA GLN A 9 9.17 0.19 -17.42
C GLN A 9 8.02 0.97 -16.77
N TRP A 10 7.22 0.31 -15.95
CA TRP A 10 6.14 0.95 -15.19
C TRP A 10 6.68 1.97 -14.19
N ARG A 11 7.65 1.58 -13.37
CA ARG A 11 8.26 2.46 -12.35
C ARG A 11 8.92 3.69 -13.00
N GLU A 12 9.58 3.52 -14.14
CA GLU A 12 10.14 4.66 -14.89
C GLU A 12 9.05 5.62 -15.39
N MET A 13 7.94 5.09 -15.91
CA MET A 13 6.80 5.91 -16.36
C MET A 13 6.12 6.64 -15.20
N ALA A 14 5.88 5.95 -14.09
CA ALA A 14 5.15 6.44 -12.91
C ALA A 14 5.94 7.52 -12.15
N TYR A 15 7.27 7.40 -12.12
CA TYR A 15 8.17 8.32 -11.40
C TYR A 15 9.04 9.18 -12.34
N ASP A 16 8.64 9.35 -13.61
CA ASP A 16 9.39 10.14 -14.59
C ASP A 16 9.55 11.60 -14.12
N GLN A 17 10.76 11.93 -13.66
CA GLN A 17 11.13 13.25 -13.15
C GLN A 17 11.07 14.36 -14.20
N LYS A 18 10.90 14.02 -15.49
CA LYS A 18 10.77 15.01 -16.58
C LYS A 18 9.35 15.52 -16.76
N LYS A 19 8.33 14.82 -16.24
CA LYS A 19 6.92 15.24 -16.36
C LYS A 19 6.62 16.41 -15.43
N THR A 20 5.75 17.31 -15.88
CA THR A 20 5.24 18.38 -15.01
C THR A 20 4.30 17.79 -13.95
N ARG A 21 4.08 18.56 -12.87
CA ARG A 21 3.15 18.17 -11.81
C ARG A 21 1.74 17.92 -12.35
N GLU A 22 1.30 18.71 -13.32
CA GLU A 22 -0.01 18.57 -13.96
C GLU A 22 -0.11 17.28 -14.78
N GLN A 23 0.95 16.93 -15.53
CA GLN A 23 1.00 15.69 -16.30
C GLN A 23 0.99 14.45 -15.40
N LEU A 24 1.77 14.49 -14.31
CA LEU A 24 1.78 13.42 -13.31
C LEU A 24 0.42 13.29 -12.64
N LYS A 25 -0.20 14.42 -12.23
CA LYS A 25 -1.55 14.41 -11.65
C LYS A 25 -2.57 13.77 -12.60
N SER A 26 -2.59 14.16 -13.88
CA SER A 26 -3.53 13.60 -14.86
C SER A 26 -3.32 12.10 -15.09
N LEU A 27 -2.07 11.64 -15.06
CA LEU A 27 -1.74 10.22 -15.19
C LEU A 27 -2.30 9.43 -13.99
N TRP A 28 -2.01 9.91 -12.77
CA TRP A 28 -2.47 9.27 -11.54
C TRP A 28 -3.98 9.33 -11.36
N ASP A 29 -4.63 10.45 -11.70
CA ASP A 29 -6.10 10.56 -11.66
C ASP A 29 -6.77 9.52 -12.58
N ALA A 30 -6.22 9.30 -13.78
CA ALA A 30 -6.72 8.28 -14.71
C ALA A 30 -6.47 6.86 -14.19
N TYR A 31 -5.27 6.60 -13.66
CA TYR A 31 -4.91 5.31 -13.08
C TYR A 31 -5.81 4.96 -11.88
N PHE A 32 -6.01 5.89 -10.93
CA PHE A 32 -6.83 5.64 -9.74
C PHE A 32 -8.29 5.35 -10.08
N LEU A 33 -8.82 5.96 -11.15
CA LEU A 33 -10.17 5.65 -11.61
C LEU A 33 -10.30 4.19 -12.08
N VAL A 34 -9.31 3.73 -12.85
CA VAL A 34 -9.25 2.35 -13.34
C VAL A 34 -9.03 1.37 -12.19
N GLU A 35 -8.04 1.63 -11.33
CA GLU A 35 -7.71 0.84 -10.15
C GLU A 35 -8.93 0.67 -9.23
N LYS A 36 -9.64 1.77 -8.95
CA LYS A 36 -10.87 1.73 -8.15
C LYS A 36 -11.90 0.78 -8.77
N GLY A 37 -12.11 0.83 -10.09
CA GLY A 37 -13.03 -0.04 -10.80
C GLY A 37 -12.67 -1.53 -10.71
N VAL A 38 -11.37 -1.86 -10.68
CA VAL A 38 -10.92 -3.24 -10.44
C VAL A 38 -11.25 -3.68 -9.02
N TYR A 39 -10.93 -2.85 -8.02
CA TYR A 39 -11.24 -3.19 -6.62
C TYR A 39 -12.74 -3.28 -6.35
N GLU A 40 -13.58 -2.45 -6.99
CA GLU A 40 -15.03 -2.55 -6.89
C GLU A 40 -15.54 -3.93 -7.34
N GLN A 41 -14.95 -4.53 -8.38
CA GLN A 41 -15.28 -5.87 -8.86
C GLN A 41 -14.67 -6.98 -7.98
N LEU A 42 -13.41 -6.85 -7.58
CA LEU A 42 -12.75 -7.84 -6.72
C LEU A 42 -13.43 -7.94 -5.35
N LEU A 43 -13.83 -6.81 -4.77
CA LEU A 43 -14.45 -6.77 -3.45
C LEU A 43 -15.93 -7.16 -3.47
N SER A 44 -16.61 -7.14 -4.61
CA SER A 44 -17.98 -7.65 -4.71
C SER A 44 -18.06 -9.18 -4.63
N GLU A 45 -17.00 -9.87 -5.05
CA GLU A 45 -16.87 -11.34 -4.95
C GLU A 45 -15.51 -11.73 -4.33
N PRO A 46 -15.25 -11.36 -3.07
CA PRO A 46 -13.90 -11.36 -2.47
C PRO A 46 -13.36 -12.76 -2.15
N ASP A 47 -14.16 -13.80 -2.34
CA ASP A 47 -13.77 -15.22 -2.19
C ASP A 47 -13.55 -15.92 -3.55
N VAL A 48 -13.86 -15.24 -4.66
CA VAL A 48 -13.64 -15.77 -6.01
C VAL A 48 -12.20 -15.48 -6.42
N GLU A 49 -11.42 -16.54 -6.64
CA GLU A 49 -10.05 -16.40 -7.13
C GLU A 49 -10.05 -15.99 -8.60
N VAL A 50 -9.53 -14.80 -8.89
CA VAL A 50 -9.26 -14.34 -10.25
C VAL A 50 -7.80 -14.64 -10.59
N LYS A 51 -7.60 -15.42 -11.67
CA LYS A 51 -6.28 -15.79 -12.21
C LYS A 51 -6.30 -15.67 -13.73
N GLY A 52 -5.12 -15.49 -14.32
CA GLY A 52 -4.91 -15.39 -15.76
C GLY A 52 -3.53 -14.83 -16.05
N THR A 53 -3.16 -14.73 -17.31
CA THR A 53 -1.94 -14.01 -17.69
C THR A 53 -2.09 -12.50 -17.44
N VAL A 54 -0.96 -11.78 -17.31
CA VAL A 54 -0.97 -10.31 -17.18
C VAL A 54 -1.82 -9.67 -18.28
N LYS A 55 -1.66 -10.15 -19.52
CA LYS A 55 -2.43 -9.68 -20.68
C LYS A 55 -3.91 -9.99 -20.59
N GLU A 56 -4.29 -11.22 -20.24
CA GLU A 56 -5.71 -11.61 -20.11
C GLU A 56 -6.41 -10.79 -19.02
N LEU A 57 -5.72 -10.51 -17.90
CA LEU A 57 -6.28 -9.66 -16.86
C LEU A 57 -6.40 -8.21 -17.32
N ALA A 58 -5.40 -7.68 -18.04
CA ALA A 58 -5.48 -6.33 -18.61
C ALA A 58 -6.71 -6.20 -19.54
N GLU A 59 -6.92 -7.17 -20.42
CA GLU A 59 -8.10 -7.25 -21.30
C GLU A 59 -9.41 -7.39 -20.49
N LYS A 60 -9.45 -8.28 -19.49
CA LYS A 60 -10.61 -8.51 -18.62
C LYS A 60 -11.09 -7.22 -17.94
N TYR A 61 -10.17 -6.39 -17.48
CA TYR A 61 -10.48 -5.14 -16.79
C TYR A 61 -10.43 -3.91 -17.71
N ASN A 62 -10.36 -4.11 -19.03
CA ASN A 62 -10.36 -3.07 -20.04
C ASN A 62 -9.29 -1.98 -19.80
N MET A 63 -8.06 -2.42 -19.53
CA MET A 63 -6.89 -1.56 -19.36
C MET A 63 -5.72 -2.08 -20.19
N ASP A 64 -4.74 -1.22 -20.45
CA ASP A 64 -3.50 -1.64 -21.10
C ASP A 64 -2.60 -2.43 -20.14
N VAL A 65 -1.66 -3.20 -20.70
CA VAL A 65 -0.73 -4.04 -19.95
C VAL A 65 0.07 -3.24 -18.92
N MET A 66 0.49 -2.01 -19.23
CA MET A 66 1.29 -1.21 -18.29
C MET A 66 0.46 -0.75 -17.09
N THR A 67 -0.80 -0.40 -17.31
CA THR A 67 -1.74 -0.10 -16.22
C THR A 67 -1.99 -1.35 -15.34
N MET A 68 -2.13 -2.53 -15.94
CA MET A 68 -2.26 -3.79 -15.18
C MET A 68 -0.99 -4.12 -14.38
N VAL A 69 0.20 -3.89 -14.95
CA VAL A 69 1.47 -4.05 -14.23
C VAL A 69 1.53 -3.14 -12.99
N GLY A 70 1.09 -1.89 -13.11
CA GLY A 70 0.98 -0.99 -11.97
C GLY A 70 0.01 -1.50 -10.90
N PHE A 71 -1.13 -2.04 -11.32
CA PHE A 71 -2.09 -2.65 -10.42
C PHE A 71 -1.49 -3.87 -9.69
N LEU A 72 -0.78 -4.73 -10.43
CA LEU A 72 -0.11 -5.90 -9.88
C LEU A 72 0.98 -5.52 -8.87
N ASP A 73 1.80 -4.48 -9.15
CA ASP A 73 2.79 -3.93 -8.20
C ASP A 73 2.12 -3.47 -6.90
N GLY A 74 0.99 -2.76 -7.00
CA GLY A 74 0.25 -2.27 -5.82
C GLY A 74 -0.43 -3.36 -4.99
N ILE A 75 -1.04 -4.36 -5.64
CA ILE A 75 -1.79 -5.41 -4.92
C ILE A 75 -0.89 -6.53 -4.40
N ASN A 76 0.33 -6.72 -4.93
CA ASN A 76 1.17 -7.90 -4.66
C ASN A 76 1.40 -8.16 -3.17
N ASP A 77 1.65 -7.09 -2.41
CA ASP A 77 1.87 -7.15 -0.96
C ASP A 77 0.62 -7.54 -0.17
N SER A 78 -0.55 -7.58 -0.82
CA SER A 78 -1.83 -7.98 -0.23
C SER A 78 -2.27 -9.38 -0.66
N LEU A 79 -1.53 -10.05 -1.55
CA LEU A 79 -1.87 -11.37 -2.05
C LEU A 79 -1.58 -12.48 -1.02
N LYS A 80 -2.35 -13.56 -1.12
CA LYS A 80 -2.10 -14.81 -0.38
C LYS A 80 -0.79 -15.46 -0.83
N GLU A 81 -0.56 -15.45 -2.15
CA GLU A 81 0.67 -15.88 -2.80
C GLU A 81 1.16 -14.74 -3.70
N ALA A 82 2.40 -14.29 -3.49
CA ALA A 82 2.96 -13.19 -4.26
C ALA A 82 3.24 -13.62 -5.72
N ASN A 83 2.88 -12.76 -6.66
CA ASN A 83 3.21 -12.93 -8.06
C ASN A 83 4.69 -12.58 -8.32
N PRO A 84 5.30 -13.15 -9.38
CA PRO A 84 6.69 -12.89 -9.75
C PRO A 84 6.85 -11.54 -10.47
N ILE A 85 6.41 -10.44 -9.85
CA ILE A 85 6.30 -9.11 -10.48
C ILE A 85 7.63 -8.55 -11.03
N GLU A 86 8.76 -8.94 -10.46
CA GLU A 86 10.08 -8.47 -10.88
C GLU A 86 10.53 -9.09 -12.23
N THR A 87 10.02 -10.27 -12.57
CA THR A 87 10.39 -11.03 -13.78
C THR A 87 9.21 -11.37 -14.67
N MET A 88 8.04 -10.76 -14.46
CA MET A 88 6.84 -11.06 -15.23
C MET A 88 6.90 -10.45 -16.64
N GLU A 89 6.34 -11.19 -17.57
CA GLU A 89 6.06 -10.82 -18.96
C GLU A 89 4.54 -10.82 -19.20
N GLU A 90 4.10 -10.44 -20.41
CA GLU A 90 2.66 -10.30 -20.72
C GLU A 90 1.88 -11.62 -20.59
N ASP A 91 2.54 -12.74 -20.87
CA ASP A 91 2.01 -14.10 -20.83
C ASP A 91 2.25 -14.80 -19.48
N THR A 92 2.87 -14.13 -18.51
CA THR A 92 3.09 -14.68 -17.17
C THR A 92 1.76 -14.85 -16.45
N GLU A 93 1.48 -16.07 -15.97
CA GLU A 93 0.32 -16.34 -15.13
C GLU A 93 0.45 -15.69 -13.76
N VAL A 94 -0.60 -14.97 -13.35
CA VAL A 94 -0.68 -14.24 -12.09
C VAL A 94 -2.03 -14.48 -11.41
N SER A 95 -2.05 -14.29 -10.10
CA SER A 95 -3.24 -14.43 -9.25
C SER A 95 -3.58 -13.11 -8.58
N LEU A 96 -4.87 -12.80 -8.50
CA LEU A 96 -5.41 -11.69 -7.71
C LEU A 96 -6.06 -12.19 -6.41
N ALA A 97 -5.76 -13.41 -5.96
CA ALA A 97 -6.26 -13.94 -4.70
C ALA A 97 -5.64 -13.19 -3.51
N PHE A 98 -6.37 -12.21 -2.98
CA PHE A 98 -5.92 -11.36 -1.88
C PHE A 98 -6.35 -11.88 -0.50
N ASP A 99 -5.59 -11.50 0.52
CA ASP A 99 -6.02 -11.58 1.91
C ASP A 99 -6.79 -10.30 2.25
N LYS A 100 -8.06 -10.45 2.65
CA LYS A 100 -8.98 -9.33 2.86
C LYS A 100 -8.50 -8.36 3.94
N GLU A 101 -7.94 -8.89 5.03
CA GLU A 101 -7.48 -8.06 6.15
C GLU A 101 -6.17 -7.36 5.78
N LYS A 102 -5.25 -8.08 5.14
CA LYS A 102 -3.97 -7.56 4.65
C LYS A 102 -4.20 -6.45 3.63
N LEU A 103 -5.10 -6.67 2.67
CA LEU A 103 -5.47 -5.68 1.65
C LEU A 103 -6.03 -4.41 2.28
N TYR A 104 -7.02 -4.55 3.18
CA TYR A 104 -7.62 -3.39 3.86
C TYR A 104 -6.56 -2.59 4.63
N LYS A 105 -5.70 -3.27 5.40
CA LYS A 105 -4.62 -2.62 6.15
C LYS A 105 -3.61 -1.94 5.23
N ASN A 106 -3.20 -2.57 4.12
CA ASN A 106 -2.27 -1.97 3.17
C ASN A 106 -2.85 -0.71 2.49
N MET A 107 -4.15 -0.72 2.14
CA MET A 107 -4.83 0.49 1.63
C MET A 107 -4.83 1.62 2.66
N VAL A 108 -5.09 1.31 3.95
CA VAL A 108 -5.02 2.30 5.04
C VAL A 108 -3.61 2.85 5.22
N ASP A 109 -2.59 2.00 5.08
CA ASP A 109 -1.19 2.40 5.19
C ASP A 109 -0.77 3.36 4.07
N ALA A 110 -1.14 3.01 2.84
CA ALA A 110 -0.96 3.80 1.63
C ALA A 110 -1.76 5.11 1.63
N ARG A 111 -2.70 5.28 2.58
CA ARG A 111 -3.68 6.38 2.64
C ARG A 111 -4.56 6.43 1.39
N ALA A 112 -4.96 5.27 0.89
CA ALA A 112 -5.84 5.12 -0.27
C ALA A 112 -7.32 5.15 0.14
N ASP A 113 -7.81 6.31 0.60
CA ASP A 113 -9.20 6.50 1.06
C ASP A 113 -10.22 6.11 0.00
N TRP A 114 -9.93 6.38 -1.28
CA TRP A 114 -10.77 5.96 -2.40
C TRP A 114 -10.96 4.43 -2.54
N LEU A 115 -10.11 3.62 -1.88
CA LEU A 115 -10.19 2.16 -1.88
C LEU A 115 -10.68 1.58 -0.56
N TYR A 116 -10.15 2.02 0.58
CA TYR A 116 -10.57 1.46 1.87
C TYR A 116 -11.95 1.98 2.34
N GLU A 117 -12.47 3.04 1.72
CA GLU A 117 -13.84 3.52 1.96
C GLU A 117 -14.88 2.96 0.98
N LEU A 118 -14.48 2.04 0.08
CA LEU A 118 -15.41 1.41 -0.86
C LEU A 118 -16.58 0.71 -0.14
N PRO A 119 -17.82 0.86 -0.62
CA PRO A 119 -19.00 0.30 0.03
C PRO A 119 -19.00 -1.23 0.07
N GLN A 120 -18.29 -1.91 -0.84
CA GLN A 120 -18.13 -3.37 -0.86
C GLN A 120 -17.52 -3.89 0.46
N TRP A 121 -16.72 -3.08 1.15
CA TRP A 121 -16.21 -3.45 2.47
C TRP A 121 -17.30 -3.65 3.51
N ASN A 122 -18.48 -3.03 3.35
CA ASN A 122 -19.62 -3.22 4.25
C ASN A 122 -20.16 -4.66 4.21
N ASP A 123 -20.00 -5.34 3.07
CA ASP A 123 -20.44 -6.73 2.89
C ASP A 123 -19.39 -7.74 3.40
N ILE A 124 -18.14 -7.28 3.54
CA ILE A 124 -17.01 -8.09 4.02
C ILE A 124 -16.85 -7.98 5.54
N TYR A 125 -16.96 -6.76 6.07
CA TYR A 125 -16.71 -6.42 7.45
C TYR A 125 -17.78 -5.48 7.98
N ASP A 126 -18.24 -5.73 9.21
CA ASP A 126 -19.03 -4.76 9.94
C ASP A 126 -18.24 -3.47 10.25
N GLU A 127 -18.97 -2.42 10.63
CA GLU A 127 -18.38 -1.12 10.94
C GLU A 127 -17.34 -1.18 12.08
N GLU A 128 -17.61 -1.99 13.12
CA GLU A 128 -16.70 -2.13 14.27
C GLU A 128 -15.36 -2.75 13.86
N THR A 129 -15.41 -3.78 13.01
CA THR A 129 -14.25 -4.48 12.48
C THR A 129 -13.42 -3.54 11.61
N ARG A 130 -14.04 -2.81 10.67
CA ARG A 130 -13.32 -1.84 9.82
C ARG A 130 -12.65 -0.75 10.64
N LYS A 131 -13.36 -0.21 11.64
CA LYS A 131 -12.82 0.79 12.56
C LYS A 131 -11.64 0.25 13.37
N ARG A 132 -11.74 -0.99 13.86
CA ARG A 132 -10.65 -1.67 14.57
C ARG A 132 -9.42 -1.82 13.67
N LEU A 133 -9.59 -2.38 12.46
CA LEU A 133 -8.51 -2.59 11.49
C LEU A 133 -7.83 -1.28 11.10
N PHE A 134 -8.62 -0.23 10.84
CA PHE A 134 -8.12 1.11 10.52
C PHE A 134 -7.25 1.68 11.66
N LEU A 135 -7.75 1.64 12.90
CA LEU A 135 -7.01 2.16 14.06
C LEU A 135 -5.76 1.33 14.37
N GLU A 136 -5.83 0.02 14.18
CA GLU A 136 -4.69 -0.89 14.36
C GLU A 136 -3.57 -0.55 13.37
N GLN A 137 -3.88 -0.40 12.08
CA GLN A 137 -2.90 -0.04 11.08
C GLN A 137 -2.34 1.38 11.27
N ARG A 138 -3.17 2.37 11.61
CA ARG A 138 -2.65 3.71 11.90
C ARG A 138 -1.71 3.75 13.11
N LYS A 139 -1.92 2.85 14.07
CA LYS A 139 -1.03 2.71 15.23
C LYS A 139 0.28 2.00 14.88
N SER A 140 0.28 1.01 13.98
CA SER A 140 1.49 0.26 13.61
C SER A 140 2.57 1.14 12.99
N GLY A 141 2.20 2.12 12.15
CA GLY A 141 3.12 3.10 11.57
C GLY A 141 3.57 4.24 12.51
N THR A 142 2.98 4.36 13.70
CA THR A 142 3.35 5.42 14.65
C THR A 142 4.60 5.00 15.43
N ILE A 143 5.76 5.54 15.06
CA ILE A 143 6.96 5.44 15.90
C ILE A 143 6.64 6.10 17.25
N ARG A 144 6.45 5.29 18.29
CA ARG A 144 6.29 5.78 19.65
C ARG A 144 7.62 6.39 20.08
N LYS A 145 7.77 7.70 19.89
CA LYS A 145 8.92 8.43 20.45
C LYS A 145 8.94 8.14 21.94
N GLU A 146 10.01 7.50 22.41
CA GLU A 146 10.24 7.33 23.83
C GLU A 146 10.12 8.70 24.51
N LYS A 147 9.49 8.72 25.70
CA LYS A 147 9.34 9.94 26.47
C LYS A 147 10.74 10.52 26.70
N LYS A 148 11.07 11.60 25.99
CA LYS A 148 12.34 12.31 26.21
C LYS A 148 12.41 12.69 27.67
N ILE A 149 13.46 12.25 28.36
CA ILE A 149 13.68 12.61 29.75
C ILE A 149 13.80 14.14 29.86
N GLY A 150 12.92 14.76 30.65
CA GLY A 150 12.96 16.18 30.89
C GLY A 150 14.23 16.55 31.65
N ARG A 151 14.85 17.69 31.34
CA ARG A 151 16.05 18.19 32.05
C ARG A 151 15.88 18.23 33.57
N ASN A 152 14.66 18.40 34.07
CA ASN A 152 14.35 18.46 35.50
C ASN A 152 13.82 17.14 36.09
N ASP A 153 13.58 16.11 35.27
CA ASP A 153 13.07 14.81 35.74
C ASP A 153 14.14 14.07 36.56
N PRO A 154 13.75 13.14 37.45
CA PRO A 154 14.68 12.25 38.12
C PRO A 154 15.59 11.53 37.13
N CYS A 155 16.89 11.51 37.40
CA CYS A 155 17.88 10.90 36.53
C CYS A 155 17.74 9.36 36.56
N PRO A 156 17.77 8.68 35.39
CA PRO A 156 17.40 7.27 35.31
C PRO A 156 18.52 6.35 35.84
N CYS A 157 19.70 6.89 36.14
CA CYS A 157 20.79 6.18 36.81
C CYS A 157 20.55 5.91 38.31
N GLY A 158 19.38 6.29 38.85
CA GLY A 158 19.02 6.03 40.25
C GLY A 158 19.68 6.97 41.27
N SER A 159 20.39 8.02 40.83
CA SER A 159 21.12 8.93 41.74
C SER A 159 20.23 9.85 42.59
N GLY A 160 18.91 9.86 42.35
CA GLY A 160 17.96 10.80 42.97
C GLY A 160 18.10 12.26 42.50
N LYS A 161 19.07 12.57 41.63
CA LYS A 161 19.31 13.93 41.10
C LYS A 161 18.44 14.22 39.87
N LYS A 162 18.19 15.50 39.57
CA LYS A 162 17.58 15.93 38.29
C LYS A 162 18.51 15.58 37.12
N TYR A 163 17.96 15.16 35.97
CA TYR A 163 18.73 14.73 34.80
C TYR A 163 19.83 15.73 34.39
N LYS A 164 19.51 17.02 34.30
CA LYS A 164 20.47 18.11 33.98
C LYS A 164 21.62 18.28 34.97
N LYS A 165 21.48 17.76 36.19
CA LYS A 165 22.50 17.82 37.25
C LYS A 165 23.26 16.50 37.38
N CYS A 166 22.98 15.51 36.53
CA CYS A 166 23.58 14.19 36.55
C CYS A 166 23.95 13.74 35.13
N CYS A 167 23.34 12.70 34.57
CA CYS A 167 23.70 12.17 33.25
C CYS A 167 23.56 13.20 32.12
N GLY A 168 22.65 14.18 32.26
CA GLY A 168 22.46 15.28 31.30
C GLY A 168 23.27 16.54 31.61
N ARG A 169 24.33 16.46 32.44
CA ARG A 169 25.14 17.63 32.84
C ARG A 169 26.10 18.09 31.73
N ASN A 170 26.54 17.17 30.86
CA ASN A 170 27.52 17.41 29.78
C ASN A 170 26.99 17.00 28.40
N LEU A 171 25.66 16.85 28.26
CA LEU A 171 24.98 16.63 26.98
C LEU A 171 24.46 17.95 26.42
#